data_AF-A0A832CJ21-F1
#
_entry.id   AF-A0A832CJ21-F1
#
_cell.length_a   1.000
_cell.length_b   1.000
_cell.length_c   1.000
_cell.angle_alpha   90.00
_cell.angle_beta   90.00
_cell.angle_gamma   90.00
#
_symmetry.space_group_name_H-M   'P 1'
#
loop_
_entity.id
_entity.type
_entity.pdbx_description
1 polymer ?
#
loop_
_entity_poly.entity_id
_entity_poly.type
_entity_poly.pdbx_seq_one_letter_code
_entity_poly.pdbx_strand_id
1 'polypeptide(L)'
;MSREIGKETFLKAVLRRYLLRQFPDLTSQELDFMVGVALEDLLNYVAFSGNYIYEASYRERAVEQLAGLAESDPIGFDRLVTEHMEVWSIKWNQRVKLVLGKDAQDSRGSENLERKVGQLIPLLK
;
A
#
# COMPACT_ATOMS: atom_id res chain seq x y z
N MET A 1 -8.57 -15.17 18.75
CA MET A 1 -8.74 -15.81 17.43
C MET A 1 -9.93 -15.30 16.62
N SER A 2 -11.22 -15.57 16.92
CA SER A 2 -12.32 -15.15 16.00
C SER A 2 -12.47 -13.63 15.77
N ARG A 3 -12.12 -12.79 16.74
CA ARG A 3 -12.22 -11.32 16.61
C ARG A 3 -11.14 -10.71 15.73
N GLU A 4 -9.98 -11.37 15.67
CA GLU A 4 -8.78 -10.93 14.96
C GLU A 4 -8.88 -11.21 13.46
N ILE A 5 -9.42 -12.39 13.11
CA ILE A 5 -9.78 -12.74 11.73
C ILE A 5 -10.76 -11.71 11.15
N GLY A 6 -11.65 -11.15 11.97
CA GLY A 6 -12.58 -10.10 11.55
C GLY A 6 -11.89 -8.79 11.16
N LYS A 7 -10.94 -8.32 12.00
CA LYS A 7 -10.20 -7.06 11.77
C LYS A 7 -9.33 -7.14 10.52
N GLU A 8 -8.59 -8.24 10.35
CA GLU A 8 -7.75 -8.42 9.16
C GLU A 8 -8.60 -8.53 7.88
N THR A 9 -9.71 -9.27 7.95
CA THR A 9 -10.66 -9.36 6.82
C THR A 9 -11.22 -7.98 6.43
N PHE A 10 -11.54 -7.14 7.41
CA PHE A 10 -11.95 -5.76 7.18
C PHE A 10 -10.87 -4.96 6.44
N LEU A 11 -9.62 -4.99 6.92
CA LEU A 11 -8.51 -4.29 6.26
C LEU A 11 -8.29 -4.78 4.82
N LYS A 12 -8.33 -6.10 4.59
CA LYS A 12 -8.26 -6.69 3.25
C LYS A 12 -9.38 -6.20 2.35
N ALA A 13 -10.60 -6.08 2.86
CA ALA A 13 -11.74 -5.58 2.09
C ALA A 13 -11.57 -4.09 1.70
N VAL A 14 -11.02 -3.27 2.60
CA VAL A 14 -10.68 -1.87 2.31
C VAL A 14 -9.62 -1.79 1.21
N LEU A 15 -8.51 -2.50 1.37
CA LEU A 15 -7.41 -2.51 0.40
C LEU A 15 -7.86 -3.03 -0.97
N ARG A 16 -8.70 -4.06 -1.01
CA ARG A 16 -9.28 -4.60 -2.25
C ARG A 16 -10.01 -3.52 -3.04
N ARG A 17 -10.80 -2.67 -2.37
CA ARG A 17 -11.52 -1.56 -3.02
C ARG A 17 -10.55 -0.53 -3.60
N TYR A 18 -9.49 -0.18 -2.87
CA TYR A 18 -8.45 0.73 -3.38
C TYR A 18 -7.74 0.15 -4.61
N LEU A 19 -7.34 -1.11 -4.54
CA LEU A 19 -6.63 -1.77 -5.63
C LEU A 19 -7.48 -1.90 -6.90
N LEU A 20 -8.75 -2.24 -6.79
CA LEU A 20 -9.65 -2.31 -7.95
C LEU A 20 -9.88 -0.95 -8.63
N ARG A 21 -9.81 0.15 -7.88
CA ARG A 21 -9.91 1.51 -8.47
C ARG A 21 -8.63 1.88 -9.22
N GLN A 22 -7.49 1.42 -8.74
CA GLN A 22 -6.18 1.74 -9.31
C GLN A 22 -5.77 0.79 -10.45
N PHE A 23 -6.23 -0.46 -10.39
CA PHE A 23 -5.92 -1.55 -11.30
C PHE A 23 -7.22 -2.31 -11.66
N PRO A 24 -8.03 -1.77 -12.59
CA PRO A 24 -9.37 -2.31 -12.86
C PRO A 24 -9.36 -3.69 -13.52
N ASP A 25 -8.27 -4.08 -14.19
CA ASP A 25 -8.18 -5.29 -15.01
C ASP A 25 -7.50 -6.47 -14.30
N LEU A 26 -7.42 -6.45 -12.96
CA LEU A 26 -6.84 -7.56 -12.19
C LEU A 26 -7.76 -8.79 -12.19
N THR A 27 -7.19 -9.96 -12.42
CA THR A 27 -7.87 -11.23 -12.10
C THR A 27 -8.06 -11.36 -10.58
N SER A 28 -8.98 -12.23 -10.15
CA SER A 28 -9.19 -12.44 -8.71
C SER A 28 -7.91 -12.90 -8.00
N GLN A 29 -7.12 -13.76 -8.64
CA GLN A 29 -5.89 -14.28 -8.07
C GLN A 29 -4.82 -13.19 -7.92
N GLU A 30 -4.64 -12.35 -8.94
CA GLU A 30 -3.71 -11.21 -8.86
C GLU A 30 -4.14 -10.21 -7.80
N LEU A 31 -5.44 -9.93 -7.72
CA LEU A 31 -5.99 -9.05 -6.70
C LEU A 31 -5.76 -9.60 -5.28
N ASP A 32 -6.01 -10.88 -5.05
CA ASP A 32 -5.79 -11.51 -3.74
C ASP A 32 -4.31 -11.46 -3.34
N PHE A 33 -3.41 -11.72 -4.30
CA PHE A 33 -1.97 -11.60 -4.10
C PHE A 33 -1.55 -10.16 -3.77
N MET A 34 -2.00 -9.19 -4.56
CA MET A 34 -1.68 -7.77 -4.36
C MET A 34 -2.23 -7.25 -3.03
N VAL A 35 -3.44 -7.66 -2.62
CA VAL A 35 -4.00 -7.33 -1.31
C VAL A 35 -3.11 -7.87 -0.19
N GLY A 36 -2.60 -9.09 -0.31
CA GLY A 36 -1.68 -9.66 0.68
C GLY A 36 -0.40 -8.85 0.81
N VAL A 37 0.23 -8.48 -0.31
CA VAL A 37 1.46 -7.68 -0.30
C VAL A 37 1.20 -6.26 0.23
N ALA A 38 0.12 -5.61 -0.20
CA ALA A 38 -0.24 -4.27 0.27
C ALA A 38 -0.56 -4.25 1.77
N LEU A 39 -1.24 -5.29 2.28
CA LEU A 39 -1.54 -5.40 3.70
C LEU A 39 -0.25 -5.49 4.53
N GLU A 40 0.67 -6.37 4.16
CA GLU A 40 1.92 -6.52 4.92
C GLU A 40 2.78 -5.24 4.86
N ASP A 41 2.82 -4.53 3.72
CA ASP A 41 3.53 -3.24 3.62
C ASP A 41 2.88 -2.17 4.52
N LEU A 42 1.55 -2.11 4.57
CA LEU A 42 0.81 -1.21 5.47
C LEU A 42 1.07 -1.53 6.94
N LEU A 43 1.00 -2.80 7.34
CA LEU A 43 1.26 -3.22 8.73
C LEU A 43 2.70 -2.89 9.14
N ASN A 44 3.66 -3.12 8.26
CA ASN A 44 5.06 -2.73 8.46
C ASN A 44 5.21 -1.21 8.60
N TYR A 45 4.53 -0.42 7.75
CA TYR A 45 4.55 1.03 7.83
C TYR A 45 4.00 1.54 9.18
N VAL A 46 2.87 1.00 9.64
CA VAL A 46 2.29 1.39 10.93
C VAL A 46 3.20 0.97 12.08
N ALA A 47 3.77 -0.23 12.04
CA ALA A 47 4.69 -0.71 13.06
C ALA A 47 6.01 0.07 13.12
N PHE A 48 6.55 0.45 11.96
CA PHE A 48 7.71 1.31 11.87
C PHE A 48 7.41 2.70 12.43
N SER A 49 6.29 3.30 12.03
CA SER A 49 5.86 4.63 12.47
C SER A 49 5.55 4.67 13.98
N GLY A 50 5.05 3.58 14.53
CA GLY A 50 4.80 3.40 15.96
C GLY A 50 6.03 2.95 16.77
N ASN A 51 7.19 2.75 16.13
CA ASN A 51 8.44 2.30 16.75
C ASN A 51 8.34 0.93 17.46
N TYR A 52 7.61 -0.02 16.87
CA TYR A 52 7.43 -1.38 17.42
C TYR A 52 7.65 -2.49 16.38
N ILE A 53 8.25 -2.20 15.22
CA ILE A 53 8.48 -3.17 14.14
C ILE A 53 9.34 -4.39 14.54
N TYR A 54 10.16 -4.26 15.58
CA TYR A 54 11.02 -5.35 16.08
C TYR A 54 10.35 -6.18 17.19
N GLU A 55 9.13 -5.84 17.61
CA GLU A 55 8.37 -6.64 18.58
C GLU A 55 7.81 -7.90 17.91
N ALA A 56 7.83 -9.05 18.59
CA ALA A 56 7.31 -10.30 18.00
C ALA A 56 5.83 -10.23 17.63
N SER A 57 5.06 -9.40 18.34
CA SER A 57 3.62 -9.18 18.13
C SER A 57 3.32 -7.94 17.28
N TYR A 58 4.30 -7.36 16.57
CA TYR A 58 4.10 -6.11 15.83
C TYR A 58 2.92 -6.19 14.86
N ARG A 59 2.75 -7.35 14.21
CA ARG A 59 1.70 -7.55 13.22
C ARG A 59 0.32 -7.46 13.84
N GLU A 60 0.11 -8.19 14.94
CA GLU A 60 -1.14 -8.20 15.71
C GLU A 60 -1.46 -6.78 16.19
N ARG A 61 -0.47 -6.11 16.79
CA ARG A 61 -0.59 -4.74 17.29
C ARG A 61 -0.93 -3.74 16.19
N ALA A 62 -0.33 -3.86 15.00
CA ALA A 62 -0.64 -3.01 13.85
C ALA A 62 -2.06 -3.22 13.31
N VAL A 63 -2.53 -4.48 13.25
CA VAL A 63 -3.93 -4.78 12.88
C VAL A 63 -4.88 -4.14 13.89
N GLU A 64 -4.59 -4.25 15.18
CA GLU A 64 -5.42 -3.65 16.22
C GLU A 64 -5.42 -2.13 16.18
N GLN A 65 -4.25 -1.51 15.95
CA GLN A 65 -4.13 -0.06 15.83
C GLN A 65 -4.92 0.47 14.63
N LEU A 66 -4.83 -0.18 13.46
CA LEU A 66 -5.59 0.24 12.28
C LEU A 66 -7.09 0.05 12.46
N ALA A 67 -7.53 -1.07 13.04
CA ALA A 67 -8.94 -1.30 13.32
C ALA A 67 -9.48 -0.30 14.36
N GLY A 68 -8.70 -0.04 15.43
CA GLY A 68 -9.05 0.96 16.43
C GLY A 68 -9.08 2.37 15.86
N LEU A 69 -8.17 2.71 14.93
CA LEU A 69 -8.20 3.98 14.21
C LEU A 69 -9.46 4.09 13.35
N ALA A 70 -9.84 3.03 12.62
CA ALA A 70 -11.07 3.02 11.83
C ALA A 70 -12.34 3.23 12.67
N GLU A 71 -12.35 2.74 13.91
CA GLU A 71 -13.47 2.92 14.84
C GLU A 71 -13.49 4.31 15.50
N SER A 72 -12.32 4.84 15.87
CA SER A 72 -12.20 6.08 16.66
C SER A 72 -12.03 7.36 15.82
N ASP A 73 -11.36 7.26 14.67
CA ASP A 73 -11.18 8.34 13.69
C ASP A 73 -11.25 7.78 12.25
N PRO A 74 -12.46 7.54 11.72
CA PRO A 74 -12.65 7.00 10.38
C PRO A 74 -12.02 7.85 9.27
N ILE A 75 -11.97 9.17 9.45
CA ILE A 75 -11.39 10.11 8.47
C ILE A 75 -9.87 10.00 8.49
N GLY A 76 -9.26 9.93 9.69
CA GLY A 76 -7.84 9.69 9.86
C GLY A 76 -7.41 8.34 9.29
N PHE A 77 -8.20 7.29 9.52
CA PHE A 77 -7.99 5.98 8.92
C PHE A 77 -8.01 6.02 7.39
N ASP A 78 -9.06 6.58 6.80
CA ASP A 78 -9.20 6.63 5.34
C ASP A 78 -8.06 7.42 4.68
N ARG A 79 -7.68 8.56 5.27
CA ARG A 79 -6.54 9.36 4.83
C ARG A 79 -5.23 8.57 4.90
N LEU A 80 -4.93 7.92 6.02
CA LEU A 80 -3.71 7.12 6.19
C LEU A 80 -3.64 6.01 5.14
N VAL A 81 -4.73 5.27 4.94
CA VAL A 81 -4.78 4.18 3.96
C VAL A 81 -4.64 4.72 2.54
N THR A 82 -5.32 5.82 2.21
CA THR A 82 -5.24 6.45 0.87
C THR A 82 -3.81 6.89 0.56
N GLU A 83 -3.20 7.69 1.42
CA GLU A 83 -1.84 8.21 1.24
C GLU A 83 -0.84 7.06 1.11
N HIS A 84 -0.97 6.02 1.93
CA HIS A 84 -0.14 4.83 1.84
C HIS A 84 -0.35 4.12 0.49
N MET A 85 -1.60 3.88 0.09
CA MET A 85 -1.92 3.15 -1.15
C MET A 85 -1.53 3.92 -2.41
N GLU A 86 -1.58 5.24 -2.42
CA GLU A 86 -1.07 6.08 -3.51
C GLU A 86 0.43 5.84 -3.71
N VAL A 87 1.22 5.97 -2.65
CA VAL A 87 2.67 5.74 -2.71
C VAL A 87 2.99 4.28 -3.03
N TRP A 88 2.26 3.34 -2.43
CA TRP A 88 2.43 1.91 -2.66
C TRP A 88 2.18 1.54 -4.12
N SER A 89 1.10 2.05 -4.72
CA SER A 89 0.75 1.76 -6.13
C SER A 89 1.78 2.30 -7.12
N ILE A 90 2.39 3.46 -6.83
CA ILE A 90 3.50 4.01 -7.62
C ILE A 90 4.72 3.08 -7.54
N LYS A 91 5.10 2.67 -6.32
CA LYS A 91 6.23 1.74 -6.11
C LYS A 91 5.97 0.38 -6.76
N TRP A 92 4.74 -0.13 -6.67
CA TRP A 92 4.34 -1.38 -7.29
C TRP A 92 4.52 -1.32 -8.80
N ASN A 93 3.98 -0.28 -9.44
CA ASN A 93 4.13 -0.06 -10.88
C ASN A 93 5.59 0.02 -11.30
N GLN A 94 6.44 0.71 -10.53
CA GLN A 94 7.88 0.77 -10.81
C GLN A 94 8.54 -0.61 -10.69
N ARG A 95 8.27 -1.36 -9.60
CA ARG A 95 8.87 -2.68 -9.37
C ARG A 95 8.43 -3.70 -10.42
N VAL A 96 7.14 -3.78 -10.70
CA VAL A 96 6.61 -4.70 -11.71
C VAL A 96 7.12 -4.33 -13.10
N LYS A 97 7.18 -3.04 -13.45
CA LYS A 97 7.79 -2.60 -14.71
C LYS A 97 9.29 -2.88 -14.78
N LEU A 98 10.05 -2.83 -13.68
CA LEU A 98 11.46 -3.20 -13.68
C LEU A 98 11.68 -4.71 -13.84
N VAL A 99 10.76 -5.52 -13.31
CA VAL A 99 10.81 -6.99 -13.43
C VAL A 99 10.36 -7.46 -14.81
N LEU A 100 9.36 -6.80 -15.42
CA LEU A 100 8.86 -7.10 -16.77
C LEU A 100 9.59 -6.33 -17.88
N GLY A 101 10.28 -5.24 -17.53
CA GLY A 101 10.92 -4.27 -18.43
C GLY A 101 12.28 -4.68 -18.96
N LYS A 102 12.62 -5.97 -18.95
CA LYS A 102 13.56 -6.49 -19.94
C LYS A 102 12.89 -6.73 -21.30
N ASP A 103 11.55 -6.78 -21.39
CA ASP A 103 10.86 -7.16 -22.63
C ASP A 103 9.65 -6.30 -23.07
N ALA A 104 9.35 -5.13 -22.47
CA ALA A 104 8.19 -4.34 -22.90
C ALA A 104 8.52 -2.87 -23.21
N GLN A 105 8.52 -2.55 -24.51
CA GLN A 105 8.40 -1.21 -25.06
C GLN A 105 7.15 -0.51 -24.51
N ASP A 106 7.29 0.39 -23.54
CA ASP A 106 6.33 1.49 -23.38
C ASP A 106 6.95 2.69 -22.65
N SER A 107 7.73 3.47 -23.42
CA SER A 107 8.60 4.57 -22.95
C SER A 107 7.87 5.88 -22.65
N ARG A 108 6.54 5.99 -22.84
CA ARG A 108 5.83 7.28 -22.72
C ARG A 108 5.44 7.67 -21.29
N GLY A 109 5.29 6.70 -20.37
CA GLY A 109 4.93 6.98 -18.98
C GLY A 109 6.11 7.47 -18.12
N SER A 110 7.31 6.99 -18.40
CA SER A 110 8.52 7.29 -17.63
C SER A 110 9.00 8.72 -17.83
N GLU A 111 8.91 9.26 -19.05
CA GLU A 111 9.35 10.63 -19.36
C GLU A 111 8.57 11.69 -18.56
N ASN A 112 7.26 11.49 -18.35
CA ASN A 112 6.45 12.42 -17.57
C ASN A 112 6.74 12.37 -16.07
N LEU A 113 7.13 11.19 -15.54
CA LEU A 113 7.46 11.02 -14.13
C LEU A 113 8.88 11.52 -13.84
N GLU A 114 9.86 11.19 -14.70
CA GLU A 114 11.23 11.71 -14.61
C GLU A 114 11.26 13.23 -14.74
N ARG A 115 10.41 13.82 -15.59
CA ARG A 115 10.29 15.27 -15.70
C ARG A 115 9.73 15.91 -14.42
N LYS A 116 8.76 15.27 -13.75
CA LYS A 116 8.21 15.77 -12.47
C LYS A 116 9.20 15.61 -11.32
N VAL A 117 9.89 14.47 -11.25
CA VAL A 117 10.88 14.19 -10.19
C VAL A 117 12.14 15.04 -10.41
N GLY A 118 12.61 15.17 -11.65
CA GLY A 118 13.76 16.00 -12.03
C GLY A 118 13.58 17.49 -11.74
N GLN A 119 12.34 17.99 -11.73
CA GLN A 119 12.02 19.37 -11.32
C GLN A 119 12.06 19.58 -9.79
N LEU A 120 11.97 18.51 -8.98
CA LEU A 120 11.96 18.59 -7.52
C LEU A 120 13.35 18.39 -6.91
N ILE A 121 14.27 17.72 -7.61
CA ILE A 121 15.66 17.50 -7.17
C ILE A 121 16.47 18.80 -6.93
N PRO A 122 16.30 19.90 -7.69
CA PRO A 122 17.03 21.15 -7.45
C PRO A 122 16.62 21.90 -6.18
N LEU A 123 15.47 21.57 -5.57
CA LEU A 123 14.94 22.25 -4.38
C LEU A 123 15.39 21.61 -3.06
N LEU A 124 16.18 20.55 -3.13
CA LEU A 124 16.70 19.79 -1.98
C LEU A 124 18.20 20.05 -1.72
N LYS A 125 18.75 21.17 -2.21
CA LYS A 125 20.11 21.62 -1.91
C LYS A 125 20.10 22.86 -1.03
#